data_AF-A0A7J9AZ24-F1
#
_entry.id   AF-A0A7J9AZ24-F1
#
_cell.length_a   1.000
_cell.length_b   1.000
_cell.length_c   1.000
_cell.angle_alpha   90.00
_cell.angle_beta   90.00
_cell.angle_gamma   90.00
#
_symmetry.space_group_name_H-M   'P 1'
#
loop_
_entity.id
_entity.type
_entity.pdbx_description
1 polymer ?
#
loop_
_entity_poly.entity_id
_entity_poly.type
_entity_poly.pdbx_seq_one_letter_code
_entity_poly.pdbx_strand_id
1 'polypeptide(L)' 'MIHQPASSFYEAQTEEFILEAEELLKLHESLTRVYVQRTGKPL' A
#
# COMPACT_ATOMS: atom_id res chain seq x y z
N MET A 1 12.07 6.11 -10.53
CA MET A 1 10.89 5.34 -10.92
C MET A 1 9.92 5.36 -9.75
N ILE A 2 8.62 5.51 -10.00
CA ILE A 2 7.57 5.40 -8.96
C ILE A 2 7.05 3.96 -9.02
N HIS A 3 6.97 3.29 -7.88
CA HIS A 3 6.48 1.91 -7.74
C HIS A 3 5.50 1.83 -6.57
N GLN A 4 4.73 0.75 -6.53
CA GLN A 4 3.81 0.49 -5.41
C GLN A 4 4.58 0.17 -4.12
N PRO A 5 4.01 0.47 -2.95
CA PRO A 5 4.58 0.02 -1.69
C PRO A 5 4.58 -1.51 -1.63
N ALA A 6 5.64 -2.08 -1.08
CA ALA A 6 5.80 -3.52 -0.93
C ALA A 6 6.22 -3.82 0.50
N SER A 7 5.67 -4.89 1.06
CA SER A 7 6.09 -5.48 2.32
C SER A 7 6.19 -6.99 2.16
N SER A 8 6.91 -7.63 3.08
CA SER A 8 7.06 -9.09 3.14
C SER A 8 6.91 -9.55 4.57
N PHE A 9 6.26 -10.69 4.76
CA PHE A 9 5.98 -11.26 6.05
C PHE A 9 6.68 -12.63 6.16
N TYR A 10 7.26 -12.94 7.31
CA TYR A 10 7.92 -14.22 7.58
C TYR A 10 7.52 -14.71 8.96
N GLU A 11 6.98 -15.94 9.04
CA GLU A 11 6.52 -16.55 10.29
C GLU A 11 5.56 -15.68 11.14
N ALA A 12 4.88 -14.70 10.51
CA ALA A 12 3.92 -13.83 11.17
C ALA A 12 2.65 -14.60 11.55
N GLN A 13 2.06 -14.24 12.70
CA GLN A 13 0.75 -14.75 13.07
C GLN A 13 -0.32 -14.23 12.11
N THR A 14 -1.35 -15.03 11.85
CA THR A 14 -2.42 -14.66 10.89
C THR A 14 -3.07 -13.32 11.22
N GLU A 15 -3.27 -13.01 12.51
CA GLU A 15 -3.86 -11.75 12.95
C GLU A 15 -2.95 -10.56 12.59
N GLU A 16 -1.66 -10.65 12.93
CA GLU A 16 -0.67 -9.62 12.62
C GLU A 16 -0.51 -9.43 11.11
N PHE A 17 -0.46 -10.53 10.35
CA PHE A 17 -0.43 -10.49 8.88
C PHE A 17 -1.64 -9.73 8.31
N ILE A 18 -2.85 -10.00 8.80
CA ILE A 18 -4.07 -9.33 8.31
C ILE A 18 -4.02 -7.84 8.65
N LEU A 19 -3.64 -7.49 9.88
CA LEU A 19 -3.53 -6.09 10.31
C LEU A 19 -2.51 -5.32 9.45
N GLU A 20 -1.33 -5.87 9.24
CA GLU A 20 -0.29 -5.22 8.44
C GLU A 20 -0.64 -5.16 6.95
N ALA A 21 -1.31 -6.19 6.41
CA ALA A 21 -1.80 -6.19 5.04
C ALA A 21 -2.88 -5.11 4.80
N GLU A 22 -3.76 -4.88 5.79
CA GLU A 22 -4.76 -3.81 5.73
C GLU A 22 -4.09 -2.42 5.71
N GLU A 23 -3.05 -2.22 6.54
CA GLU A 23 -2.28 -0.97 6.53
C GLU A 23 -1.51 -0.76 5.23
N LEU A 24 -0.94 -1.82 4.65
CA LEU A 24 -0.30 -1.76 3.33
C LEU A 24 -1.31 -1.35 2.24
N LEU A 25 -2.55 -1.83 2.31
CA LEU A 25 -3.62 -1.46 1.39
C LEU A 25 -4.02 0.02 1.55
N LYS A 26 -4.20 0.51 2.79
CA LYS A 26 -4.47 1.93 3.07
C LYS A 26 -3.35 2.84 2.56
N LEU A 27 -2.10 2.42 2.69
CA LEU A 27 -0.94 3.13 2.17
C LEU A 27 -0.95 3.17 0.64
N HIS A 28 -1.19 2.03 -0.01
CA HIS A 28 -1.33 1.93 -1.47
C HIS A 28 -2.39 2.90 -1.99
N GLU A 29 -3.60 2.89 -1.42
CA GLU A 29 -4.70 3.78 -1.83
C GLU A 29 -4.36 5.26 -1.60
N SER A 30 -3.76 5.58 -0.46
CA SER A 30 -3.38 6.95 -0.12
C SER A 30 -2.30 7.50 -1.07
N LEU A 31 -1.27 6.70 -1.35
CA LEU A 31 -0.22 7.08 -2.32
C LEU A 31 -0.77 7.20 -3.73
N THR A 32 -1.66 6.29 -4.13
CA THR A 32 -2.30 6.34 -5.45
C THR A 32 -3.15 7.60 -5.59
N ARG A 33 -3.93 7.98 -4.56
CA ARG A 33 -4.69 9.24 -4.54
C ARG A 33 -3.78 10.46 -4.67
N VAL A 34 -2.67 10.49 -3.96
CA VAL A 34 -1.67 11.57 -4.07
C VAL A 34 -1.05 11.59 -5.46
N TYR A 35 -0.71 10.43 -6.03
CA TYR A 35 -0.14 10.35 -7.38
C TYR A 35 -1.08 10.93 -8.43
N VAL A 36 -2.35 10.53 -8.40
CA VAL A 36 -3.42 11.05 -9.27
C VAL A 36 -3.54 12.57 -9.09
N GLN A 37 -3.63 13.05 -7.85
CA GLN A 37 -3.77 14.47 -7.55
C GLN A 37 -2.58 15.30 -8.06
N ARG A 38 -1.35 14.78 -7.93
CA ARG A 38 -0.13 15.52 -8.25
C ARG A 38 0.27 15.44 -9.72
N THR A 39 -0.15 14.39 -10.43
CA THR A 39 0.25 14.17 -11.82
C THR A 39 -0.89 14.37 -12.82
N GLY A 40 -2.14 14.39 -12.35
CA GLY A 40 -3.34 14.44 -13.21
C GLY A 40 -3.55 13.16 -14.02
N LYS A 41 -2.74 12.11 -13.79
CA LYS A 41 -2.91 10.81 -14.45
C LYS A 41 -4.08 10.06 -13.83
N PRO A 42 -4.90 9.38 -14.64
CA PRO A 42 -6.00 8.56 -14.13
C PRO A 42 -5.48 7.37 -13.31
N LEU A 43 -6.38 6.80 -12.49
CA LEU A 43 -6.19 5.53 -11.78
C LEU A 43 -6.09 4.36 -12.78
#